data_AF-A0A954NXK3-F1
#
_entry.id   AF-A0A954NXK3-F1
#
_cell.length_a   1.000
_cell.length_b   1.000
_cell.length_c   1.000
_cell.angle_alpha   90.00
_cell.angle_beta   90.00
_cell.angle_gamma   90.00
#
_symmetry.space_group_name_H-M   'P 1'
#
loop_
_entity.id
_entity.type
_entity.pdbx_description
1 polymer ?
#
loop_
_entity_poly.entity_id
_entity_poly.type
_entity_poly.pdbx_seq_one_letter_code
_entity_poly.pdbx_strand_id
1 'polypeptide(L)'
;LAVGHQRHYSVLYDNAASLVHDGLLGDIKFIRAQWHRNNSFPNSDQWNPGIKKEDMEALEGKVQEFGYESVEQLVRWRLFNGTGGGLMAELGSHQMDAASIFLGHVHPIAVSGYGGKNFYGVKGVGSLDKQDDPRDIDDHIYVTFEFPGPHYAEDQNDKAIVTYSSINTNRFEPYGEWVYGSRGTLIMKGEKEALLYKEEGRGSQGGGPDQRLWVVSGSAGGGPVLEAYETSSGSAKKSDDSGGWGDNISRGYTEEMEHFCYAIRNQGPDYYPGGEPLPREEGGLRCNGVVAMADAIMALTANRAMARHERVVFKDSWFDPDSPDTPEADLPLEGENPEDFRATV
;
A
#
# COMPACT_ATOMS: atom_id res chain seq x y z
N LEU A 1 15.05 6.39 -12.70
CA LEU A 1 13.57 6.27 -12.56
C LEU A 1 13.19 6.71 -11.15
N ALA A 2 12.11 7.48 -11.01
CA ALA A 2 11.48 7.80 -9.73
C ALA A 2 10.02 7.30 -9.79
N VAL A 3 9.53 6.67 -8.73
CA VAL A 3 8.17 6.12 -8.68
C VAL A 3 7.38 6.80 -7.57
N GLY A 4 6.14 7.16 -7.85
CA GLY A 4 5.28 7.92 -6.95
C GLY A 4 4.78 7.08 -5.76
N HIS A 5 5.47 7.22 -4.62
CA HIS A 5 5.05 6.66 -3.34
C HIS A 5 5.14 7.76 -2.27
N GLN A 6 4.10 8.58 -2.20
CA GLN A 6 4.08 9.81 -1.42
C GLN A 6 4.31 9.61 0.08
N ARG A 7 4.04 8.40 0.62
CA ARG A 7 4.22 8.06 2.04
C ARG A 7 5.67 8.19 2.48
N HIS A 8 6.63 7.92 1.60
CA HIS A 8 8.05 8.12 1.88
C HIS A 8 8.43 9.57 2.17
N TYR A 9 7.63 10.51 1.68
CA TYR A 9 7.83 11.95 1.83
C TYR A 9 6.87 12.56 2.86
N SER A 10 5.99 11.75 3.45
CA SER A 10 5.08 12.20 4.49
C SER A 10 5.82 12.32 5.82
N VAL A 11 5.82 13.53 6.39
CA VAL A 11 6.34 13.79 7.74
C VAL A 11 5.63 12.94 8.80
N LEU A 12 4.35 12.61 8.57
CA LEU A 12 3.58 11.76 9.47
C LEU A 12 4.15 10.32 9.50
N TYR A 13 4.42 9.74 8.32
CA TYR A 13 5.01 8.40 8.22
C TYR A 13 6.48 8.39 8.69
N ASP A 14 7.25 9.44 8.40
CA ASP A 14 8.64 9.55 8.85
C ASP A 14 8.72 9.56 10.39
N ASN A 15 7.89 10.38 11.05
CA ASN A 15 7.78 10.39 12.51
C ASN A 15 7.29 9.04 13.07
N ALA A 16 6.25 8.46 12.46
CA ALA A 16 5.72 7.16 12.86
C ALA A 16 6.78 6.05 12.77
N ALA A 17 7.55 6.03 11.69
CA ALA A 17 8.66 5.10 11.50
C ALA A 17 9.74 5.31 12.54
N SER A 18 10.13 6.56 12.84
CA SER A 18 11.11 6.85 13.91
C SER A 18 10.65 6.26 15.25
N LEU A 19 9.38 6.43 15.64
CA LEU A 19 8.86 5.87 16.89
C LEU A 19 8.96 4.34 16.92
N VAL A 20 8.69 3.68 15.79
CA VAL A 20 8.85 2.21 15.66
C VAL A 20 10.31 1.82 15.81
N HIS A 21 11.21 2.46 15.04
CA HIS A 21 12.64 2.15 14.99
C HIS A 21 13.39 2.50 16.27
N ASP A 22 12.92 3.50 17.02
CA ASP A 22 13.42 3.84 18.36
C ASP A 22 12.96 2.84 19.45
N GLY A 23 12.16 1.83 19.06
CA GLY A 23 11.73 0.74 19.93
C GLY A 23 10.54 1.09 20.83
N LEU A 24 9.82 2.17 20.56
CA LEU A 24 8.67 2.59 21.37
C LEU A 24 7.58 1.51 21.43
N LEU A 25 7.35 0.84 20.29
CA LEU A 25 6.38 -0.25 20.17
C LEU A 25 6.96 -1.61 20.61
N GLY A 26 8.27 -1.71 20.89
CA GLY A 26 8.96 -2.98 21.09
C GLY A 26 9.05 -3.79 19.80
N ASP A 27 8.90 -5.12 19.90
CA ASP A 27 9.10 -6.01 18.75
C ASP A 27 7.85 -6.04 17.86
N ILE A 28 7.97 -5.59 16.62
CA ILE A 28 6.89 -5.63 15.63
C ILE A 28 6.71 -7.08 15.15
N LYS A 29 5.51 -7.64 15.35
CA LYS A 29 5.17 -9.01 14.94
C LYS A 29 3.95 -9.10 14.04
N PHE A 30 3.16 -8.02 13.95
CA PHE A 30 1.96 -8.00 13.15
C PHE A 30 1.67 -6.61 12.59
N ILE A 31 1.32 -6.54 11.31
CA ILE A 31 0.74 -5.35 10.70
C ILE A 31 -0.59 -5.74 10.06
N ARG A 32 -1.67 -5.02 10.39
CA ARG A 32 -2.94 -5.10 9.68
C ARG A 32 -3.06 -3.88 8.79
N ALA A 33 -3.04 -4.10 7.48
CA ALA A 33 -3.27 -3.08 6.47
C ALA A 33 -4.64 -3.30 5.81
N GLN A 34 -5.25 -2.21 5.36
CA GLN A 34 -6.51 -2.28 4.65
C GLN A 34 -6.68 -1.14 3.66
N TRP A 35 -7.46 -1.40 2.60
CA TRP A 35 -8.05 -0.37 1.77
C TRP A 35 -9.47 -0.75 1.37
N HIS A 36 -10.42 -0.40 2.22
CA HIS A 36 -11.83 -0.73 2.10
C HIS A 36 -12.61 0.40 1.42
N ARG A 37 -13.50 0.03 0.51
CA ARG A 37 -14.38 0.94 -0.23
C ARG A 37 -15.82 0.44 -0.14
N ASN A 38 -16.77 1.33 -0.36
CA ASN A 38 -18.16 0.97 -0.49
C ASN A 38 -18.70 1.48 -1.84
N ASN A 39 -18.74 0.57 -2.79
CA ASN A 39 -19.23 0.81 -4.15
C ASN A 39 -20.62 0.20 -4.35
N SER A 40 -21.35 -0.12 -3.28
CA SER A 40 -22.64 -0.80 -3.35
C SER A 40 -23.78 0.09 -3.86
N PHE A 41 -23.59 1.41 -3.91
CA PHE A 41 -24.58 2.36 -4.38
C PHE A 41 -24.47 2.63 -5.89
N PRO A 42 -25.56 2.98 -6.58
CA PRO A 42 -25.50 3.40 -7.97
C PRO A 42 -24.50 4.54 -8.20
N ASN A 43 -23.69 4.45 -9.25
CA ASN A 43 -22.66 5.43 -9.63
C ASN A 43 -21.60 5.73 -8.56
N SER A 44 -21.46 4.90 -7.52
CA SER A 44 -20.41 5.08 -6.49
C SER A 44 -19.05 4.52 -6.89
N ASP A 45 -19.01 3.70 -7.93
CA ASP A 45 -17.79 3.06 -8.41
C ASP A 45 -17.01 3.95 -9.38
N GLN A 46 -15.88 4.48 -8.91
CA GLN A 46 -14.98 5.32 -9.71
C GLN A 46 -14.23 4.54 -10.80
N TRP A 47 -14.20 3.20 -10.74
CA TRP A 47 -13.53 2.37 -11.74
C TRP A 47 -14.44 2.02 -12.92
N ASN A 48 -15.75 2.32 -12.80
CA ASN A 48 -16.73 2.14 -13.87
C ASN A 48 -17.39 3.49 -14.24
N PRO A 49 -16.61 4.49 -14.70
CA PRO A 49 -17.19 5.76 -15.13
C PRO A 49 -18.06 5.58 -16.37
N GLY A 50 -19.03 6.48 -16.54
CA GLY A 50 -19.72 6.66 -17.81
C GLY A 50 -18.74 7.18 -18.87
N ILE A 51 -18.87 6.66 -20.09
CA ILE A 51 -18.01 7.06 -21.21
C ILE A 51 -18.65 8.27 -21.89
N LYS A 52 -17.87 9.34 -22.09
CA LYS A 52 -18.37 10.55 -22.75
C LYS A 52 -18.52 10.30 -24.25
N LYS A 53 -19.49 10.96 -24.86
CA LYS A 53 -19.74 10.82 -26.30
C LYS A 53 -18.55 11.30 -27.13
N GLU A 54 -17.90 12.37 -26.69
CA GLU A 54 -16.71 12.93 -27.34
C GLU A 54 -15.53 11.94 -27.33
N ASP A 55 -15.37 11.19 -26.24
CA ASP A 55 -14.32 10.17 -26.12
C ASP A 55 -14.60 8.99 -27.07
N MET A 56 -15.87 8.55 -27.16
CA MET A 56 -16.29 7.51 -28.12
C MET A 56 -16.01 7.92 -29.57
N GLU A 57 -16.38 9.15 -29.95
CA GLU A 57 -16.17 9.68 -31.31
C GLU A 57 -14.67 9.85 -31.62
N ALA A 58 -13.86 10.28 -30.66
CA ALA A 58 -12.43 10.49 -30.86
C ALA A 58 -11.65 9.18 -31.08
N LEU A 59 -12.10 8.09 -30.44
CA LEU A 59 -11.43 6.80 -30.40
C LEU A 59 -12.03 5.75 -31.35
N GLU A 60 -13.12 6.09 -32.05
CA GLU A 60 -13.77 5.21 -33.01
C GLU A 60 -12.77 4.72 -34.08
N GLY A 61 -12.62 3.38 -34.16
CA GLY A 61 -11.71 2.72 -35.10
C GLY A 61 -10.22 2.84 -34.79
N LYS A 62 -9.82 3.48 -33.68
CA LYS A 62 -8.41 3.72 -33.31
C LYS A 62 -7.98 3.02 -32.02
N VAL A 63 -8.91 2.53 -31.21
CA VAL A 63 -8.59 2.06 -29.85
C VAL A 63 -7.59 0.89 -29.84
N GLN A 64 -7.62 0.04 -30.86
CA GLN A 64 -6.68 -1.07 -31.03
C GLN A 64 -5.24 -0.60 -31.30
N GLU A 65 -5.03 0.63 -31.81
CA GLU A 65 -3.70 1.23 -31.97
C GLU A 65 -3.00 1.44 -30.61
N PHE A 66 -3.78 1.53 -29.52
CA PHE A 66 -3.28 1.71 -28.16
C PHE A 66 -3.19 0.39 -27.38
N GLY A 67 -3.47 -0.75 -28.02
CA GLY A 67 -3.42 -2.08 -27.38
C GLY A 67 -4.66 -2.44 -26.55
N TYR A 68 -5.78 -1.73 -26.73
CA TYR A 68 -7.04 -2.01 -26.05
C TYR A 68 -8.08 -2.57 -27.03
N GLU A 69 -8.92 -3.49 -26.56
CA GLU A 69 -9.94 -4.17 -27.36
C GLU A 69 -11.11 -3.25 -27.72
N SER A 70 -11.46 -2.33 -26.82
CA SER A 70 -12.59 -1.43 -26.95
C SER A 70 -12.37 -0.12 -26.20
N VAL A 71 -13.18 0.90 -26.50
CA VAL A 71 -13.14 2.18 -25.76
C VAL A 71 -13.53 1.96 -24.30
N GLU A 72 -14.46 1.03 -24.06
CA GLU A 72 -14.83 0.57 -22.73
C GLU A 72 -13.64 0.02 -21.95
N GLN A 73 -12.82 -0.84 -22.57
CA GLN A 73 -11.64 -1.40 -21.92
C GLN A 73 -10.60 -0.33 -21.63
N LEU A 74 -10.35 0.60 -22.55
CA LEU A 74 -9.43 1.72 -22.34
C LEU A 74 -9.88 2.62 -21.18
N VAL A 75 -11.15 3.04 -21.16
CA VAL A 75 -11.67 3.97 -20.14
C VAL A 75 -11.80 3.28 -18.78
N ARG A 76 -12.12 1.99 -18.76
CA ARG A 76 -12.37 1.18 -17.55
C ARG A 76 -11.28 0.14 -17.33
N TRP A 77 -10.05 0.42 -17.73
CA TRP A 77 -8.92 -0.51 -17.74
C TRP A 77 -8.69 -1.21 -16.39
N ARG A 78 -8.94 -0.50 -15.28
CA ARG A 78 -8.86 -1.07 -13.93
C ARG A 78 -9.78 -2.26 -13.67
N LEU A 79 -10.84 -2.45 -14.47
CA LEU A 79 -11.78 -3.56 -14.31
C LEU A 79 -11.27 -4.88 -14.90
N PHE A 80 -10.17 -4.85 -15.64
CA PHE A 80 -9.70 -5.98 -16.43
C PHE A 80 -8.31 -6.44 -16.00
N ASN A 81 -8.11 -7.72 -15.73
CA ASN A 81 -6.83 -8.30 -15.31
C ASN A 81 -5.73 -7.97 -16.32
N GLY A 82 -6.04 -8.07 -17.62
CA GLY A 82 -5.09 -7.81 -18.70
C GLY A 82 -4.64 -6.36 -18.86
N THR A 83 -5.31 -5.39 -18.21
CA THR A 83 -4.92 -3.97 -18.30
C THR A 83 -4.69 -3.30 -16.96
N GLY A 84 -5.24 -3.82 -15.85
CA GLY A 84 -5.20 -3.17 -14.54
C GLY A 84 -4.62 -3.95 -13.37
N GLY A 85 -4.37 -5.25 -13.48
CA GLY A 85 -3.72 -6.04 -12.42
C GLY A 85 -4.50 -6.15 -11.08
N GLY A 86 -5.72 -5.63 -10.99
CA GLY A 86 -6.63 -5.82 -9.85
C GLY A 86 -6.24 -5.06 -8.57
N LEU A 87 -6.87 -5.44 -7.45
CA LEU A 87 -6.79 -4.69 -6.19
C LEU A 87 -5.38 -4.69 -5.57
N MET A 88 -4.56 -5.73 -5.77
CA MET A 88 -3.18 -5.71 -5.29
C MET A 88 -2.31 -4.73 -6.07
N ALA A 89 -2.43 -4.68 -7.39
CA ALA A 89 -1.64 -3.75 -8.20
C ALA A 89 -2.03 -2.30 -7.91
N GLU A 90 -3.34 -2.00 -7.88
CA GLU A 90 -3.86 -0.65 -7.75
C GLU A 90 -3.78 -0.08 -6.33
N LEU A 91 -4.03 -0.91 -5.30
CA LEU A 91 -4.17 -0.46 -3.91
C LEU A 91 -3.24 -1.22 -2.95
N GLY A 92 -2.97 -2.50 -3.21
CA GLY A 92 -2.14 -3.33 -2.33
C GLY A 92 -0.67 -2.92 -2.33
N SER A 93 -0.12 -2.58 -3.49
CA SER A 93 1.25 -2.08 -3.68
C SER A 93 1.57 -0.95 -2.69
N HIS A 94 0.71 0.07 -2.64
CA HIS A 94 0.80 1.19 -1.71
C HIS A 94 0.84 0.79 -0.23
N GLN A 95 0.13 -0.27 0.15
CA GLN A 95 0.04 -0.74 1.54
C GLN A 95 1.20 -1.66 1.89
N MET A 96 1.76 -2.39 0.92
CA MET A 96 2.99 -3.16 1.10
C MET A 96 4.19 -2.24 1.23
N ASP A 97 4.26 -1.16 0.44
CA ASP A 97 5.25 -0.10 0.60
C ASP A 97 5.16 0.53 2.01
N ALA A 98 3.94 0.90 2.43
CA ALA A 98 3.70 1.46 3.75
C ALA A 98 4.12 0.51 4.90
N ALA A 99 3.82 -0.78 4.77
CA ALA A 99 4.26 -1.79 5.74
C ALA A 99 5.80 -1.90 5.76
N SER A 100 6.44 -1.84 4.59
CA SER A 100 7.89 -1.93 4.45
C SER A 100 8.63 -0.79 5.16
N ILE A 101 8.05 0.42 5.21
CA ILE A 101 8.60 1.54 6.00
C ILE A 101 8.78 1.17 7.49
N PHE A 102 7.82 0.45 8.07
CA PHE A 102 7.86 0.03 9.48
C PHE A 102 8.73 -1.20 9.71
N LEU A 103 8.88 -2.06 8.70
CA LEU A 103 9.68 -3.29 8.78
C LEU A 103 11.14 -3.07 8.38
N GLY A 104 11.53 -1.86 7.99
CA GLY A 104 12.91 -1.54 7.60
C GLY A 104 13.28 -1.98 6.18
N HIS A 105 12.31 -1.99 5.27
CA HIS A 105 12.49 -2.29 3.84
C HIS A 105 13.07 -3.68 3.55
N VAL A 106 12.73 -4.68 4.37
CA VAL A 106 13.08 -6.08 4.14
C VAL A 106 12.15 -6.72 3.09
N HIS A 107 12.66 -7.65 2.29
CA HIS A 107 11.85 -8.40 1.34
C HIS A 107 11.00 -9.48 2.04
N PRO A 108 9.78 -9.77 1.55
CA PRO A 108 8.93 -10.81 2.12
C PRO A 108 9.48 -12.22 1.85
N ILE A 109 9.17 -13.14 2.76
CA ILE A 109 9.48 -14.57 2.66
C ILE A 109 8.43 -15.29 1.81
N ALA A 110 7.14 -15.04 2.07
CA ALA A 110 6.06 -15.73 1.39
C ALA A 110 4.74 -14.95 1.43
N VAL A 111 3.82 -15.30 0.53
CA VAL A 111 2.44 -14.77 0.49
C VAL A 111 1.44 -15.90 0.24
N SER A 112 0.25 -15.76 0.81
CA SER A 112 -0.93 -16.58 0.52
C SER A 112 -2.19 -15.75 0.70
N GLY A 113 -3.30 -16.13 0.06
CA GLY A 113 -4.53 -15.38 0.26
C GLY A 113 -5.72 -15.88 -0.55
N TYR A 114 -6.81 -15.12 -0.42
CA TYR A 114 -8.04 -15.26 -1.17
C TYR A 114 -8.26 -14.02 -2.01
N GLY A 115 -8.62 -14.22 -3.27
CA GLY A 115 -9.19 -13.21 -4.15
C GLY A 115 -10.44 -13.77 -4.82
N GLY A 116 -11.46 -12.94 -4.98
CA GLY A 116 -12.66 -13.34 -5.69
C GLY A 116 -13.64 -12.22 -6.01
N LYS A 117 -14.65 -12.58 -6.81
CA LYS A 117 -15.84 -11.77 -7.07
C LYS A 117 -16.95 -12.14 -6.10
N ASN A 118 -17.07 -11.35 -5.04
CA ASN A 118 -18.03 -11.52 -3.95
C ASN A 118 -19.21 -10.57 -4.04
N PHE A 119 -19.17 -9.57 -4.93
CA PHE A 119 -20.23 -8.58 -5.09
C PHE A 119 -20.60 -8.32 -6.55
N TYR A 120 -19.63 -8.02 -7.41
CA TYR A 120 -19.84 -7.75 -8.82
C TYR A 120 -19.95 -9.03 -9.63
N GLY A 121 -20.92 -9.10 -10.54
CA GLY A 121 -21.20 -10.32 -11.31
C GLY A 121 -21.89 -11.43 -10.50
N VAL A 122 -22.27 -11.18 -9.25
CA VAL A 122 -22.84 -12.21 -8.36
C VAL A 122 -24.37 -12.15 -8.38
N LYS A 123 -25.00 -13.22 -8.89
CA LYS A 123 -26.46 -13.33 -9.01
C LYS A 123 -27.17 -13.10 -7.67
N GLY A 124 -28.10 -12.15 -7.65
CA GLY A 124 -28.91 -11.82 -6.47
C GLY A 124 -28.21 -10.95 -5.42
N VAL A 125 -26.98 -10.48 -5.69
CA VAL A 125 -26.22 -9.60 -4.80
C VAL A 125 -26.10 -8.21 -5.44
N GLY A 126 -26.36 -7.16 -4.67
CA GLY A 126 -26.34 -5.79 -5.18
C GLY A 126 -27.46 -5.46 -6.18
N SER A 127 -27.41 -4.26 -6.75
CA SER A 127 -28.32 -3.81 -7.81
C SER A 127 -28.00 -4.49 -9.15
N LEU A 128 -28.93 -4.44 -10.11
CA LEU A 128 -28.76 -5.10 -11.41
C LEU A 128 -27.50 -4.63 -12.15
N ASP A 129 -27.14 -3.35 -12.05
CA ASP A 129 -25.90 -2.83 -12.65
C ASP A 129 -24.62 -3.42 -12.05
N LYS A 130 -24.68 -3.97 -10.82
CA LYS A 130 -23.56 -4.66 -10.18
C LYS A 130 -23.49 -6.13 -10.60
N GLN A 131 -24.65 -6.73 -10.86
CA GLN A 131 -24.74 -8.10 -11.36
C GLN A 131 -24.33 -8.19 -12.83
N ASP A 132 -24.59 -7.15 -13.62
CA ASP A 132 -24.23 -7.04 -15.03
C ASP A 132 -22.88 -6.31 -15.25
N ASP A 133 -22.05 -6.17 -14.21
CA ASP A 133 -20.76 -5.47 -14.29
C ASP A 133 -19.72 -6.31 -15.07
N PRO A 134 -18.95 -5.71 -16.01
CA PRO A 134 -18.10 -6.45 -16.93
C PRO A 134 -16.74 -6.88 -16.32
N ARG A 135 -16.42 -6.53 -15.07
CA ARG A 135 -15.09 -6.79 -14.51
C ARG A 135 -14.74 -8.28 -14.42
N ASP A 136 -13.47 -8.56 -14.63
CA ASP A 136 -12.87 -9.89 -14.41
C ASP A 136 -11.86 -9.91 -13.25
N ILE A 137 -11.49 -8.74 -12.71
CA ILE A 137 -10.67 -8.62 -11.51
C ILE A 137 -11.45 -9.04 -10.26
N ASP A 138 -10.71 -9.42 -9.22
CA ASP A 138 -11.28 -9.63 -7.89
C ASP A 138 -11.82 -8.33 -7.28
N ASP A 139 -12.93 -8.43 -6.56
CA ASP A 139 -13.54 -7.31 -5.86
C ASP A 139 -13.39 -7.38 -4.33
N HIS A 140 -12.95 -8.53 -3.81
CA HIS A 140 -12.56 -8.73 -2.42
C HIS A 140 -11.29 -9.57 -2.39
N ILE A 141 -10.26 -9.03 -1.75
CA ILE A 141 -8.99 -9.73 -1.54
C ILE A 141 -8.60 -9.71 -0.07
N TYR A 142 -7.96 -10.80 0.37
CA TYR A 142 -7.41 -10.98 1.70
C TYR A 142 -6.11 -11.76 1.57
N VAL A 143 -4.97 -11.11 1.86
CA VAL A 143 -3.65 -11.71 1.70
C VAL A 143 -2.87 -11.61 3.00
N THR A 144 -2.03 -12.61 3.23
CA THR A 144 -1.11 -12.68 4.38
C THR A 144 0.30 -12.87 3.85
N PHE A 145 1.15 -11.90 4.15
CA PHE A 145 2.59 -11.92 3.88
C PHE A 145 3.35 -12.28 5.15
N GLU A 146 4.41 -13.05 4.96
CA GLU A 146 5.42 -13.34 5.97
C GLU A 146 6.65 -12.50 5.66
N PHE A 147 7.10 -11.68 6.62
CA PHE A 147 8.33 -10.90 6.51
C PHE A 147 9.35 -11.37 7.55
N PRO A 148 10.66 -11.27 7.26
CA PRO A 148 11.69 -11.58 8.24
C PRO A 148 11.75 -10.50 9.33
N GLY A 149 11.86 -10.92 10.58
CA GLY A 149 12.22 -10.05 11.69
C GLY A 149 13.74 -9.81 11.78
N PRO A 150 14.20 -8.94 12.70
CA PRO A 150 15.61 -8.56 12.83
C PRO A 150 16.58 -9.73 13.05
N HIS A 151 16.10 -10.83 13.64
CA HIS A 151 16.89 -12.02 13.98
C HIS A 151 16.57 -13.23 13.09
N TYR A 152 15.82 -13.05 12.00
CA TYR A 152 15.36 -14.15 11.14
C TYR A 152 16.50 -15.03 10.58
N ALA A 153 17.66 -14.42 10.29
CA ALA A 153 18.83 -15.13 9.80
C ALA A 153 19.39 -16.15 10.82
N GLU A 154 19.20 -15.89 12.11
CA GLU A 154 19.63 -16.75 13.22
C GLU A 154 18.52 -17.70 13.68
N ASP A 155 17.27 -17.22 13.70
CA ASP A 155 16.09 -17.97 14.09
C ASP A 155 14.91 -17.69 13.14
N GLN A 156 14.58 -18.69 12.31
CA GLN A 156 13.49 -18.58 11.33
C GLN A 156 12.08 -18.48 11.94
N ASN A 157 11.96 -18.54 13.27
CA ASN A 157 10.72 -18.22 13.97
C ASN A 157 10.51 -16.70 14.11
N ASP A 158 11.54 -15.89 13.95
CA ASP A 158 11.43 -14.44 14.03
C ASP A 158 10.80 -13.86 12.76
N LYS A 159 9.47 -13.93 12.66
CA LYS A 159 8.69 -13.39 11.54
C LYS A 159 7.75 -12.28 11.99
N ALA A 160 7.54 -11.32 11.10
CA ALA A 160 6.44 -10.38 11.18
C ALA A 160 5.37 -10.75 10.15
N ILE A 161 4.11 -10.81 10.57
CA ILE A 161 2.99 -11.11 9.67
C ILE A 161 2.35 -9.81 9.22
N VAL A 162 2.15 -9.64 7.91
CA VAL A 162 1.38 -8.53 7.36
C VAL A 162 0.11 -9.09 6.72
N THR A 163 -1.05 -8.67 7.22
CA THR A 163 -2.33 -8.97 6.57
C THR A 163 -2.81 -7.75 5.82
N TYR A 164 -3.27 -7.94 4.59
CA TYR A 164 -3.90 -6.91 3.81
C TYR A 164 -5.28 -7.34 3.33
N SER A 165 -6.24 -6.42 3.38
CA SER A 165 -7.57 -6.65 2.85
C SER A 165 -8.09 -5.44 2.09
N SER A 166 -8.72 -5.70 0.95
CA SER A 166 -9.38 -4.69 0.14
C SER A 166 -10.72 -5.23 -0.31
N ILE A 167 -11.78 -4.51 0.02
CA ILE A 167 -13.17 -4.91 -0.20
C ILE A 167 -13.95 -3.75 -0.79
N ASN A 168 -15.00 -4.06 -1.56
CA ASN A 168 -15.83 -3.05 -2.23
C ASN A 168 -17.23 -2.87 -1.63
N THR A 169 -17.56 -3.54 -0.52
CA THR A 169 -18.92 -3.56 0.06
C THR A 169 -19.07 -2.75 1.35
N ASN A 170 -17.98 -2.36 1.99
CA ASN A 170 -17.99 -1.61 3.24
C ASN A 170 -16.74 -0.73 3.34
N ARG A 171 -16.88 0.49 3.85
CA ARG A 171 -15.79 1.48 3.96
C ARG A 171 -15.42 1.80 5.41
N PHE A 172 -15.99 1.10 6.38
CA PHE A 172 -15.52 1.23 7.76
C PHE A 172 -14.04 0.87 7.82
N GLU A 173 -13.22 1.71 8.48
CA GLU A 173 -11.76 1.65 8.42
C GLU A 173 -11.24 1.80 6.96
N PRO A 174 -11.34 2.99 6.36
CA PRO A 174 -11.18 3.17 4.92
C PRO A 174 -9.81 2.71 4.40
N TYR A 175 -8.71 3.32 4.82
CA TYR A 175 -7.38 2.79 4.51
C TYR A 175 -6.37 3.21 5.57
N GLY A 176 -5.33 2.39 5.74
CA GLY A 176 -4.28 2.61 6.71
C GLY A 176 -3.55 1.33 7.13
N GLU A 177 -2.70 1.48 8.14
CA GLU A 177 -1.82 0.43 8.67
C GLU A 177 -1.88 0.45 10.19
N TRP A 178 -2.13 -0.70 10.79
CA TRP A 178 -2.11 -0.90 12.23
C TRP A 178 -0.90 -1.74 12.56
N VAL A 179 0.10 -1.11 13.15
CA VAL A 179 1.41 -1.69 13.47
C VAL A 179 1.39 -2.14 14.92
N TYR A 180 1.44 -3.45 15.13
CA TYR A 180 1.39 -4.07 16.45
C TYR A 180 2.79 -4.50 16.89
N GLY A 181 3.29 -3.83 17.92
CA GLY A 181 4.49 -4.24 18.62
C GLY A 181 4.19 -4.79 20.01
N SER A 182 5.17 -5.46 20.61
CA SER A 182 5.06 -6.10 21.92
C SER A 182 4.76 -5.14 23.10
N ARG A 183 4.86 -3.83 22.90
CA ARG A 183 4.68 -2.79 23.92
C ARG A 183 3.68 -1.69 23.53
N GLY A 184 3.14 -1.75 22.32
CA GLY A 184 2.14 -0.78 21.86
C GLY A 184 1.71 -1.01 20.42
N THR A 185 0.63 -0.32 20.05
CA THR A 185 0.06 -0.32 18.71
C THR A 185 0.06 1.09 18.15
N LEU A 186 0.55 1.25 16.92
CA LEU A 186 0.47 2.49 16.16
C LEU A 186 -0.54 2.31 15.03
N ILE A 187 -1.54 3.17 14.99
CA ILE A 187 -2.61 3.13 13.99
C ILE A 187 -2.45 4.35 13.08
N MET A 188 -2.07 4.09 11.83
CA MET A 188 -2.06 5.06 10.75
C MET A 188 -3.41 5.05 10.06
N LYS A 189 -4.08 6.21 9.98
CA LYS A 189 -5.41 6.33 9.37
C LYS A 189 -5.41 7.36 8.25
N GLY A 190 -5.72 6.88 7.04
CA GLY A 190 -6.01 7.72 5.89
C GLY A 190 -4.90 8.71 5.52
N GLU A 191 -3.63 8.37 5.80
CA GLU A 191 -2.46 9.25 5.65
C GLU A 191 -2.55 10.59 6.41
N LYS A 192 -3.43 10.68 7.42
CA LYS A 192 -3.75 11.96 8.10
C LYS A 192 -3.58 11.91 9.60
N GLU A 193 -3.86 10.76 10.20
CA GLU A 193 -3.83 10.61 11.66
C GLU A 193 -2.93 9.43 12.03
N ALA A 194 -2.16 9.61 13.11
CA ALA A 194 -1.43 8.54 13.78
C ALA A 194 -1.88 8.48 15.25
N LEU A 195 -2.38 7.31 15.67
CA LEU A 195 -2.81 7.06 17.04
C LEU A 195 -1.88 6.04 17.68
N LEU A 196 -1.32 6.38 18.85
CA LEU A 196 -0.48 5.48 19.61
C LEU A 196 -1.25 4.95 20.83
N TYR A 197 -1.27 3.62 20.97
CA TYR A 197 -1.83 2.91 22.11
C TYR A 197 -0.69 2.17 22.79
N LYS A 198 -0.41 2.47 24.05
CA LYS A 198 0.61 1.74 24.80
C LYS A 198 -0.01 0.50 25.44
N GLU A 199 0.73 -0.61 25.45
CA GLU A 199 0.32 -1.78 26.23
C GLU A 199 0.36 -1.48 27.73
N GLU A 200 -0.59 -2.06 28.47
CA GLU A 200 -0.55 -2.03 29.93
C GLU A 200 0.45 -3.08 30.43
N GLY A 201 1.33 -2.70 31.36
CA GLY A 201 2.34 -3.61 31.89
C GLY A 201 2.81 -3.25 33.29
N ARG A 202 3.36 -4.23 34.02
CA ARG A 202 3.95 -3.99 35.36
C ARG A 202 5.05 -2.95 35.26
N GLY A 203 4.80 -1.77 35.85
CA GLY A 203 5.75 -0.65 35.85
C GLY A 203 5.52 0.40 34.76
N SER A 204 4.56 0.22 33.85
CA SER A 204 4.10 1.31 32.98
C SER A 204 3.16 2.24 33.76
N GLN A 205 3.38 3.55 33.68
CA GLN A 205 2.37 4.53 34.08
C GLN A 205 1.50 4.83 32.85
N GLY A 206 0.24 4.38 32.89
CA GLY A 206 -0.67 4.42 31.75
C GLY A 206 -0.40 3.35 30.69
N GLY A 207 -1.42 3.04 29.90
CA GLY A 207 -1.50 1.97 28.90
C GLY A 207 -2.86 1.28 28.94
N GLY A 208 -3.17 0.51 27.91
CA GLY A 208 -4.41 -0.23 27.76
C GLY A 208 -5.20 0.17 26.50
N PRO A 209 -6.16 -0.67 26.07
CA PRO A 209 -6.89 -0.50 24.81
C PRO A 209 -7.66 0.83 24.71
N ASP A 210 -7.99 1.44 25.86
CA ASP A 210 -8.78 2.67 25.94
C ASP A 210 -7.94 3.95 26.12
N GLN A 211 -6.61 3.84 26.34
CA GLN A 211 -5.74 5.01 26.51
C GLN A 211 -5.06 5.41 25.20
N ARG A 212 -5.51 6.54 24.64
CA ARG A 212 -5.05 7.08 23.36
C ARG A 212 -4.02 8.18 23.56
N LEU A 213 -2.88 8.06 22.90
CA LEU A 213 -1.93 9.16 22.72
C LEU A 213 -2.03 9.62 21.26
N TRP A 214 -2.35 10.89 21.06
CA TRP A 214 -2.27 11.48 19.72
C TRP A 214 -0.81 11.82 19.43
N VAL A 215 -0.29 11.27 18.33
CA VAL A 215 0.98 11.75 17.79
C VAL A 215 0.66 13.00 16.98
N VAL A 216 0.61 14.16 17.64
CA VAL A 216 0.38 15.44 16.97
C VAL A 216 1.69 15.90 16.32
N SER A 217 1.65 16.18 15.01
CA SER A 217 2.76 16.83 14.33
C SER A 217 2.93 18.27 14.82
N GLY A 218 4.10 18.56 15.40
CA GLY A 218 4.71 19.90 15.45
C GLY A 218 4.14 20.88 16.46
N SER A 219 4.64 20.84 17.72
CA SER A 219 4.79 22.10 18.46
C SER A 219 6.04 22.82 17.96
N ALA A 220 6.03 24.15 17.99
CA ALA A 220 7.19 24.99 17.78
C ALA A 220 8.23 24.72 18.89
N GLY A 221 8.98 23.64 18.73
CA GLY A 221 9.81 23.08 19.78
C GLY A 221 10.23 21.62 19.55
N GLY A 222 10.58 21.24 18.31
CA GLY A 222 11.51 20.15 18.00
C GLY A 222 11.37 18.81 18.75
N GLY A 223 10.16 18.29 18.95
CA GLY A 223 9.95 16.95 19.49
C GLY A 223 8.50 16.46 19.35
N PRO A 224 8.26 15.13 19.29
CA PRO A 224 6.92 14.56 19.24
C PRO A 224 6.14 14.93 20.50
N VAL A 225 4.98 15.56 20.32
CA VAL A 225 4.09 15.95 21.42
C VAL A 225 3.15 14.79 21.71
N LEU A 226 3.32 14.16 22.87
CA LEU A 226 2.44 13.13 23.41
C LEU A 226 1.41 13.79 24.34
N GLU A 227 0.23 14.14 23.81
CA GLU A 227 -0.90 14.61 24.63
C GLU A 227 -1.86 13.43 24.88
N ALA A 228 -2.07 13.08 26.16
CA ALA A 228 -3.01 12.07 26.60
C ALA A 228 -4.33 12.74 27.01
N TYR A 229 -5.48 12.25 26.53
CA TYR A 229 -6.77 12.57 27.15
C TYR A 229 -7.50 11.30 27.56
N GLU A 230 -8.17 11.40 28.71
CA GLU A 230 -9.07 10.39 29.28
C GLU A 230 -10.44 10.43 28.58
N THR A 231 -10.90 9.29 28.06
CA THR A 231 -12.22 9.15 27.43
C THR A 231 -13.30 8.96 28.50
N SER A 232 -13.53 9.95 29.37
CA SER A 232 -14.70 9.92 30.28
C SER A 232 -15.95 10.45 29.57
N SER A 233 -17.03 9.70 29.72
CA SER A 233 -18.34 9.80 29.07
C SER A 233 -19.13 11.08 29.38
N GLY A 234 -18.65 12.23 28.88
CA GLY A 234 -19.36 13.50 28.92
C GLY A 234 -19.44 14.10 27.52
N SER A 235 -20.61 14.63 27.14
CA SER A 235 -20.92 15.24 25.85
C SER A 235 -19.70 15.98 25.29
N ALA A 236 -19.17 15.47 24.17
CA ALA A 236 -18.04 16.07 23.49
C ALA A 236 -18.30 17.57 23.33
N LYS A 237 -17.55 18.39 24.07
CA LYS A 237 -17.41 19.80 23.71
C LYS A 237 -16.86 19.76 22.30
N LYS A 238 -17.64 20.29 21.35
CA LYS A 238 -17.14 20.65 20.02
C LYS A 238 -15.81 21.35 20.24
N SER A 239 -14.72 20.68 19.86
CA SER A 239 -13.49 21.39 19.54
C SER A 239 -13.88 22.37 18.45
N ASP A 240 -13.72 23.65 18.74
CA ASP A 240 -13.95 24.73 17.81
C ASP A 240 -12.97 24.51 16.66
N ASP A 241 -13.43 23.86 15.59
CA ASP A 241 -12.68 23.61 14.36
C ASP A 241 -12.65 24.89 13.52
N SER A 242 -12.18 25.97 14.15
CA SER A 242 -11.87 27.24 13.52
C SER A 242 -10.36 27.35 13.37
N GLY A 243 -9.82 26.57 12.42
CA GLY A 243 -8.44 26.69 11.93
C GLY A 243 -7.52 25.48 12.17
N GLY A 244 -8.05 24.25 12.13
CA GLY A 244 -7.28 23.04 12.40
C GLY A 244 -6.10 22.82 11.44
N TRP A 245 -4.90 22.62 12.02
CA TRP A 245 -3.66 22.26 11.33
C TRP A 245 -3.71 21.00 10.46
N GLY A 246 -4.81 20.24 10.49
CA GLY A 246 -5.04 19.07 9.60
C GLY A 246 -5.06 19.41 8.11
N ASP A 247 -5.33 20.67 7.75
CA ASP A 247 -5.24 21.15 6.36
C ASP A 247 -3.79 21.43 5.91
N ASN A 248 -2.81 21.44 6.82
CA ASN A 248 -1.39 21.70 6.55
C ASN A 248 -0.51 20.45 6.68
N ILE A 249 -1.07 19.25 6.86
CA ILE A 249 -0.26 18.02 6.88
C ILE A 249 0.19 17.73 5.45
N SER A 250 1.49 17.93 5.21
CA SER A 250 2.11 17.51 3.96
C SER A 250 1.84 16.02 3.70
N ARG A 251 1.24 15.75 2.53
CA ARG A 251 0.98 14.38 2.06
C ARG A 251 2.16 13.80 1.27
N GLY A 252 3.27 14.52 1.19
CA GLY A 252 4.50 14.09 0.54
C GLY A 252 4.56 14.29 -0.97
N TYR A 253 3.45 14.53 -1.68
CA TYR A 253 3.46 14.70 -3.14
C TYR A 253 4.31 15.90 -3.60
N THR A 254 4.19 17.04 -2.92
CA THR A 254 4.96 18.24 -3.29
C THR A 254 6.44 17.99 -3.07
N GLU A 255 6.80 17.45 -1.91
CA GLU A 255 8.17 17.15 -1.49
C GLU A 255 8.81 16.07 -2.36
N GLU A 256 8.04 15.05 -2.76
CA GLU A 256 8.47 14.03 -3.72
C GLU A 256 8.85 14.65 -5.06
N MET A 257 7.98 15.52 -5.60
CA MET A 257 8.22 16.20 -6.87
C MET A 257 9.38 17.19 -6.78
N GLU A 258 9.49 17.93 -5.68
CA GLU A 258 10.60 18.83 -5.41
C GLU A 258 11.92 18.07 -5.31
N HIS A 259 11.94 16.93 -4.62
CA HIS A 259 13.12 16.08 -4.50
C HIS A 259 13.52 15.47 -5.84
N PHE A 260 12.56 14.99 -6.63
CA PHE A 260 12.83 14.51 -7.99
C PHE A 260 13.43 15.62 -8.87
N CYS A 261 12.85 16.82 -8.83
CA CYS A 261 13.38 17.98 -9.54
C CYS A 261 14.79 18.37 -9.04
N TYR A 262 15.05 18.26 -7.75
CA TYR A 262 16.36 18.51 -7.15
C TYR A 262 17.39 17.49 -7.66
N ALA A 263 17.06 16.20 -7.66
CA ALA A 263 17.93 15.13 -8.13
C ALA A 263 18.33 15.35 -9.59
N ILE A 264 17.36 15.69 -10.47
CA ILE A 264 17.65 16.02 -11.88
C ILE A 264 18.62 17.20 -12.01
N ARG A 265 18.40 18.27 -11.24
CA ARG A 265 19.17 19.52 -11.39
C ARG A 265 20.56 19.48 -10.76
N ASN A 266 20.73 18.74 -9.66
CA ASN A 266 21.93 18.83 -8.83
C ASN A 266 22.78 17.55 -8.84
N GLN A 267 22.17 16.38 -9.06
CA GLN A 267 22.88 15.10 -9.14
C GLN A 267 23.01 14.64 -10.59
N GLY A 268 21.93 14.74 -11.37
CA GLY A 268 21.96 14.49 -12.81
C GLY A 268 22.62 13.14 -13.15
N PRO A 269 23.68 13.12 -13.98
CA PRO A 269 24.42 11.89 -14.32
C PRO A 269 25.04 11.17 -13.12
N ASP A 270 25.36 11.90 -12.05
CA ASP A 270 26.03 11.37 -10.85
C ASP A 270 25.04 10.73 -9.85
N TYR A 271 23.74 10.72 -10.17
CA TYR A 271 22.72 10.04 -9.36
C TYR A 271 22.87 8.51 -9.36
N TYR A 272 23.55 7.95 -10.37
CA TYR A 272 23.67 6.52 -10.58
C TYR A 272 25.14 6.07 -10.66
N PRO A 273 25.96 6.36 -9.64
CA PRO A 273 27.39 6.07 -9.68
C PRO A 273 27.63 4.56 -9.70
N GLY A 274 28.40 4.09 -10.69
CA GLY A 274 28.82 2.69 -10.73
C GLY A 274 27.72 1.66 -11.01
N GLY A 275 26.54 2.11 -11.46
CA GLY A 275 25.42 1.20 -11.72
C GLY A 275 24.41 1.08 -10.57
N GLU A 276 24.56 1.87 -9.51
CA GLU A 276 23.68 1.84 -8.34
C GLU A 276 23.07 3.23 -8.08
N PRO A 277 21.82 3.31 -7.60
CA PRO A 277 21.24 4.59 -7.19
C PRO A 277 21.95 5.14 -5.94
N LEU A 278 22.08 6.47 -5.84
CA LEU A 278 22.59 7.10 -4.63
C LEU A 278 21.83 6.64 -3.37
N PRO A 279 22.52 6.38 -2.25
CA PRO A 279 21.88 6.08 -0.97
C PRO A 279 20.98 7.23 -0.49
N ARG A 280 19.93 6.90 0.27
CA ARG A 280 19.00 7.90 0.82
C ARG A 280 19.72 8.92 1.71
N GLU A 281 20.72 8.48 2.47
CA GLU A 281 21.55 9.28 3.37
C GLU A 281 22.43 10.29 2.62
N GLU A 282 22.73 10.00 1.36
CA GLU A 282 23.51 10.85 0.45
C GLU A 282 22.61 11.72 -0.46
N GLY A 283 21.30 11.75 -0.18
CA GLY A 283 20.31 12.50 -0.93
C GLY A 283 19.75 11.75 -2.14
N GLY A 284 19.83 10.41 -2.15
CA GLY A 284 19.15 9.57 -3.12
C GLY A 284 17.62 9.60 -2.98
N LEU A 285 16.89 9.32 -4.07
CA LEU A 285 15.43 9.28 -4.06
C LEU A 285 14.92 8.25 -3.06
N ARG A 286 13.88 8.60 -2.31
CA ARG A 286 13.31 7.72 -1.28
C ARG A 286 12.59 6.50 -1.87
N CYS A 287 12.00 6.65 -3.06
CA CYS A 287 11.42 5.56 -3.84
C CYS A 287 12.00 5.59 -5.27
N ASN A 288 13.15 4.93 -5.44
CA ASN A 288 13.79 4.74 -6.75
C ASN A 288 13.18 3.51 -7.46
N GLY A 289 13.66 3.22 -8.67
CA GLY A 289 13.16 2.08 -9.46
C GLY A 289 13.31 0.72 -8.77
N VAL A 290 14.41 0.48 -8.06
CA VAL A 290 14.67 -0.78 -7.35
C VAL A 290 13.73 -0.94 -6.16
N VAL A 291 13.54 0.11 -5.37
CA VAL A 291 12.60 0.11 -4.24
C VAL A 291 11.18 -0.18 -4.71
N ALA A 292 10.71 0.54 -5.74
CA ALA A 292 9.36 0.36 -6.27
C ALA A 292 9.14 -1.00 -6.96
N MET A 293 10.20 -1.60 -7.49
CA MET A 293 10.14 -2.94 -8.09
C MET A 293 9.74 -3.98 -7.05
N ALA A 294 10.21 -3.87 -5.81
CA ALA A 294 9.82 -4.77 -4.73
C ALA A 294 8.31 -4.75 -4.47
N ASP A 295 7.68 -3.57 -4.47
CA ASP A 295 6.23 -3.44 -4.28
C ASP A 295 5.43 -4.06 -5.42
N ALA A 296 5.91 -3.89 -6.67
CA ALA A 296 5.32 -4.50 -7.84
C ALA A 296 5.39 -6.03 -7.76
N ILE A 297 6.56 -6.58 -7.38
CA ILE A 297 6.76 -8.02 -7.18
C ILE A 297 5.82 -8.56 -6.09
N MET A 298 5.67 -7.84 -4.98
CA MET A 298 4.75 -8.22 -3.91
C MET A 298 3.30 -8.27 -4.39
N ALA A 299 2.84 -7.23 -5.09
CA ALA A 299 1.48 -7.15 -5.61
C ALA A 299 1.18 -8.26 -6.63
N LEU A 300 2.09 -8.45 -7.58
CA LEU A 300 1.98 -9.47 -8.62
C LEU A 300 2.00 -10.88 -8.04
N THR A 301 2.95 -11.17 -7.15
CA THR A 301 3.06 -12.50 -6.53
C THR A 301 1.83 -12.81 -5.69
N ALA A 302 1.27 -11.81 -5.00
CA ALA A 302 0.02 -11.97 -4.26
C ALA A 302 -1.17 -12.31 -5.18
N ASN A 303 -1.30 -11.63 -6.33
CA ASN A 303 -2.31 -11.98 -7.33
C ASN A 303 -2.18 -13.43 -7.79
N ARG A 304 -0.95 -13.86 -8.10
CA ARG A 304 -0.67 -15.25 -8.52
C ARG A 304 -0.97 -16.26 -7.41
N ALA A 305 -0.60 -15.95 -6.17
CA ALA A 305 -0.91 -16.80 -5.02
C ALA A 305 -2.43 -16.95 -4.79
N MET A 306 -3.20 -15.86 -4.94
CA MET A 306 -4.66 -15.89 -4.84
C MET A 306 -5.27 -16.73 -5.97
N ALA A 307 -4.87 -16.49 -7.22
CA ALA A 307 -5.38 -17.21 -8.39
C ALA A 307 -5.06 -18.72 -8.35
N ARG A 308 -3.92 -19.09 -7.76
CA ARG A 308 -3.45 -20.48 -7.64
C ARG A 308 -3.88 -21.16 -6.34
N HIS A 309 -4.47 -20.41 -5.40
CA HIS A 309 -4.87 -20.89 -4.07
C HIS A 309 -3.73 -21.57 -3.29
N GLU A 310 -2.53 -21.03 -3.37
CA GLU A 310 -1.33 -21.62 -2.77
C GLU A 310 -0.53 -20.61 -1.95
N ARG A 311 0.36 -21.13 -1.09
CA ARG A 311 1.39 -20.32 -0.44
C ARG A 311 2.61 -20.25 -1.35
N VAL A 312 2.95 -19.06 -1.78
CA VAL A 312 4.10 -18.79 -2.66
C VAL A 312 5.26 -18.26 -1.84
N VAL A 313 6.45 -18.85 -2.01
CA VAL A 313 7.71 -18.35 -1.45
C VAL A 313 8.36 -17.41 -2.46
N PHE A 314 8.79 -16.24 -2.01
CA PHE A 314 9.51 -15.31 -2.87
C PHE A 314 10.93 -15.81 -3.15
N LYS A 315 11.44 -15.53 -4.35
CA LYS A 315 12.85 -15.75 -4.69
C LYS A 315 13.60 -14.44 -4.59
N ASP A 316 14.79 -14.47 -3.99
CA ASP A 316 15.67 -13.29 -3.94
C ASP A 316 16.00 -12.77 -5.34
N SER A 317 16.12 -13.67 -6.33
CA SER A 317 16.38 -13.32 -7.73
C SER A 317 15.25 -12.55 -8.41
N TRP A 318 14.03 -12.52 -7.86
CA TRP A 318 12.97 -11.66 -8.38
C TRP A 318 13.22 -10.19 -8.03
N PHE A 319 13.91 -9.91 -6.92
CA PHE A 319 14.19 -8.55 -6.47
C PHE A 319 15.50 -7.98 -7.00
N ASP A 320 16.25 -8.76 -7.78
CA ASP A 320 17.50 -8.34 -8.41
C ASP A 320 17.19 -7.76 -9.81
N PRO A 321 17.43 -6.47 -10.06
CA PRO A 321 17.12 -5.85 -11.35
C PRO A 321 17.99 -6.38 -12.51
N ASP A 322 19.12 -7.03 -12.21
CA ASP A 322 19.99 -7.64 -13.22
C ASP A 322 19.62 -9.12 -13.51
N SER A 323 18.68 -9.67 -12.74
CA SER A 323 18.18 -11.04 -12.90
C SER A 323 17.04 -11.10 -13.91
N PRO A 324 17.01 -12.09 -14.82
CA PRO A 324 15.88 -12.30 -15.73
C PRO A 324 14.70 -13.05 -15.07
N ASP A 325 14.86 -13.52 -13.83
CA ASP A 325 13.82 -14.28 -13.13
C ASP A 325 12.65 -13.36 -12.74
N THR A 326 11.43 -13.78 -13.06
CA THR A 326 10.21 -13.04 -12.73
C THR A 326 9.15 -13.95 -12.10
N PRO A 327 8.28 -13.41 -11.20
CA PRO A 327 7.18 -14.18 -10.67
C PRO A 327 6.26 -14.73 -11.77
N GLU A 328 6.08 -14.02 -12.89
CA GLU A 328 5.27 -14.48 -14.01
C GLU A 328 5.84 -15.70 -14.73
N ALA A 329 7.15 -15.71 -14.98
CA ALA A 329 7.80 -16.85 -15.62
C ALA A 329 7.79 -18.09 -14.71
N ASP A 330 7.95 -17.89 -13.40
CA ASP A 330 8.04 -18.98 -12.43
C ASP A 330 6.68 -19.52 -11.96
N LEU A 331 5.64 -18.69 -11.99
CA LEU A 331 4.30 -19.01 -11.50
C LEU A 331 3.21 -18.71 -12.55
N PRO A 332 3.30 -19.23 -13.78
CA PRO A 332 2.36 -18.90 -14.85
C PRO A 332 0.92 -19.25 -14.45
N LEU A 333 -0.02 -18.40 -14.86
CA LEU A 333 -1.45 -18.66 -14.78
C LEU A 333 -1.90 -19.45 -16.03
N GLU A 334 -3.11 -19.98 -15.98
CA GLU A 334 -3.66 -20.76 -17.10
C GLU A 334 -3.73 -19.90 -18.38
N GLY A 335 -3.12 -20.40 -19.46
CA GLY A 335 -3.07 -19.70 -20.75
C GLY A 335 -1.86 -18.78 -20.95
N GLU A 336 -1.05 -18.56 -19.91
CA GLU A 336 0.19 -17.78 -20.00
C GLU A 336 1.37 -18.63 -20.50
N ASN A 337 2.23 -18.05 -21.35
CA ASN A 337 3.50 -18.65 -21.76
C ASN A 337 4.65 -18.02 -20.97
N PRO A 338 5.38 -18.79 -20.12
CA PRO A 338 6.49 -18.28 -19.31
C PRO A 338 7.58 -17.54 -20.10
N GLU A 339 7.83 -17.96 -21.34
CA GLU A 339 8.87 -17.35 -22.17
C GLU A 339 8.52 -15.92 -22.61
N ASP A 340 7.25 -15.52 -22.56
CA ASP A 340 6.82 -14.16 -22.87
C ASP A 340 7.23 -13.16 -21.76
N PHE A 341 7.54 -13.65 -20.56
CA PHE A 341 7.87 -12.84 -19.37
C PHE A 341 9.35 -12.82 -19.00
N ARG A 342 10.18 -13.60 -19.70
CA ARG A 342 11.62 -13.53 -19.51
C ARG A 342 12.16 -12.35 -20.30
N ALA A 343 12.72 -11.37 -19.58
CA ALA A 343 13.46 -10.30 -20.23
C ALA A 343 14.59 -10.94 -21.06
N THR A 344 14.64 -10.62 -22.35
CA THR A 344 15.81 -10.92 -23.17
C THR A 344 16.89 -9.94 -22.73
N VAL A 345 17.83 -10.41 -21.91
CA VAL A 345 18.98 -9.62 -21.42
C VAL A 345 19.83 -9.15 -22.59
#